data_AF-A0A6G3Y129-F1
#
_entry.id   AF-A0A6G3Y129-F1
#
_cell.length_a   1.000
_cell.length_b   1.000
_cell.length_c   1.000
_cell.angle_alpha   90.00
_cell.angle_beta   90.00
_cell.angle_gamma   90.00
#
_symmetry.space_group_name_H-M   'P 1'
#
loop_
_entity.id
_entity.type
_entity.pdbx_description
1 polymer ?
#
loop_
_entity_poly.entity_id
_entity_poly.type
_entity_poly.pdbx_seq_one_letter_code
_entity_poly.pdbx_strand_id
1 'polypeptide(L)'
;SYVVVMRGDRARFRREHTARWQERQLAAYTDYALTLKKTVTLHRRVAAHLGIDAYPHPLPLTEVTPLLADAADTRSAAGEGLLMLGSPEVVETAHGWALTVMEVEHLLHSPGCTADTWSDQMGKQRAAREKYYTAIRRDMELPPGHSGRWQVPPAQPARVTTE
;
A
#
# COMPACT_ATOMS: atom_id res chain seq x y z
N SER A 1 28.36 33.10 -27.59
CA SER A 1 28.11 31.86 -28.36
C SER A 1 26.68 31.36 -28.16
N TYR A 2 25.79 31.59 -29.13
CA TYR A 2 24.36 31.22 -29.10
C TYR A 2 24.11 29.70 -28.97
N VAL A 3 24.99 28.88 -29.54
CA VAL A 3 24.91 27.41 -29.50
C VAL A 3 25.12 26.82 -28.09
N VAL A 4 25.91 27.50 -27.24
CA VAL A 4 26.14 27.07 -25.85
C VAL A 4 24.90 27.33 -24.99
N VAL A 5 24.21 28.45 -25.20
CA VAL A 5 22.95 28.80 -24.52
C VAL A 5 21.84 27.81 -24.90
N MET A 6 21.63 27.55 -26.19
CA MET A 6 20.61 26.60 -26.67
C MET A 6 20.83 25.15 -26.19
N ARG A 7 22.09 24.71 -26.03
CA ARG A 7 22.41 23.40 -25.43
C ARG A 7 22.11 23.35 -23.93
N GLY A 8 22.40 24.44 -23.22
CA GLY A 8 22.05 24.60 -21.81
C GLY A 8 20.54 24.53 -21.57
N ASP A 9 19.77 25.24 -22.38
CA ASP A 9 18.30 25.25 -22.30
C ASP A 9 17.70 23.89 -22.62
N ARG A 10 18.21 23.17 -23.63
CA ARG A 10 17.73 21.81 -23.94
C ARG A 10 18.08 20.80 -22.85
N ALA A 11 19.24 20.92 -22.21
CA ALA A 11 19.60 20.07 -21.07
C ALA A 11 18.77 20.38 -19.83
N ARG A 12 18.46 21.65 -19.58
CA ARG A 12 17.55 22.08 -18.51
C ARG A 12 16.13 21.59 -18.75
N PHE A 13 15.56 21.82 -19.93
CA PHE A 13 14.21 21.40 -20.30
C PHE A 13 14.02 19.89 -20.17
N ARG A 14 15.00 19.08 -20.61
CA ARG A 14 14.94 17.62 -20.44
C ARG A 14 14.92 17.21 -18.97
N ARG A 15 15.76 17.82 -18.12
CA ARG A 15 15.77 17.54 -16.68
C ARG A 15 14.44 17.89 -16.01
N GLU A 16 13.88 19.05 -16.33
CA GLU A 16 12.58 19.48 -15.80
C GLU A 16 11.44 18.55 -16.28
N HIS A 17 11.47 18.13 -17.54
CA HIS A 17 10.49 17.17 -18.08
C HIS A 17 10.61 15.79 -17.42
N THR A 18 11.84 15.27 -17.25
CA THR A 18 12.09 14.00 -16.56
C THR A 18 11.64 14.07 -15.10
N ALA A 19 11.92 15.17 -14.39
CA ALA A 19 11.48 15.34 -13.01
C ALA A 19 9.95 15.32 -12.89
N ARG A 20 9.23 16.08 -13.72
CA ARG A 20 7.76 16.08 -13.74
C ARG A 20 7.16 14.72 -14.09
N TRP A 21 7.82 13.98 -14.98
CA TRP A 21 7.40 12.62 -15.31
C TRP A 21 7.53 11.69 -14.11
N GLN A 22 8.70 11.70 -13.45
CA GLN A 22 8.97 10.91 -12.24
C GLN A 22 8.02 11.27 -11.09
N GLU A 23 7.70 12.55 -10.89
CA GLU A 23 6.70 12.99 -9.92
C GLU A 23 5.31 12.40 -10.19
N ARG A 24 4.87 12.39 -11.45
CA ARG A 24 3.58 11.81 -11.85
C ARG A 24 3.55 10.30 -11.67
N GLN A 25 4.65 9.61 -11.99
CA GLN A 25 4.77 8.17 -11.75
C GLN A 25 4.69 7.84 -10.26
N LEU A 26 5.45 8.56 -9.42
CA LEU A 26 5.40 8.38 -7.98
C LEU A 26 4.01 8.66 -7.38
N ALA A 27 3.31 9.68 -7.88
CA ALA A 27 1.94 9.96 -7.49
C ALA A 27 1.03 8.77 -7.80
N ALA A 28 1.05 8.25 -9.03
CA ALA A 28 0.25 7.09 -9.42
C ALA A 28 0.56 5.85 -8.55
N TYR A 29 1.84 5.60 -8.26
CA TYR A 29 2.25 4.48 -7.39
C TYR A 29 1.74 4.65 -5.96
N THR A 30 1.85 5.86 -5.43
CA THR A 30 1.44 6.18 -4.06
C THR A 30 -0.07 6.11 -3.91
N ASP A 31 -0.81 6.69 -4.86
CA ASP A 31 -2.28 6.67 -4.87
C ASP A 31 -2.79 5.24 -4.86
N TYR A 32 -2.27 4.39 -5.75
CA TYR A 32 -2.65 2.97 -5.77
C TYR A 32 -2.31 2.27 -4.45
N ALA A 33 -1.12 2.50 -3.89
CA ALA A 33 -0.71 1.92 -2.60
C ALA A 33 -1.65 2.30 -1.45
N LEU A 34 -2.11 3.55 -1.41
CA LEU A 34 -3.01 4.06 -0.38
C LEU A 34 -4.39 3.40 -0.46
N THR A 35 -4.89 3.11 -1.66
CA THR A 35 -6.17 2.38 -1.82
C THR A 35 -6.09 0.98 -1.21
N LEU A 36 -5.04 0.21 -1.52
CA LEU A 36 -4.84 -1.14 -0.96
C LEU A 36 -4.63 -1.10 0.55
N LYS A 37 -3.90 -0.10 1.06
CA LYS A 37 -3.72 0.10 2.50
C LYS A 37 -5.05 0.40 3.21
N LYS A 38 -5.93 1.20 2.61
CA LYS A 38 -7.28 1.49 3.13
C LYS A 38 -8.10 0.21 3.23
N THR A 39 -8.14 -0.59 2.15
CA THR A 39 -8.84 -1.89 2.12
C THR A 39 -8.35 -2.84 3.21
N VAL A 40 -7.04 -3.01 3.35
CA VAL A 40 -6.45 -3.86 4.40
C VAL A 40 -6.80 -3.35 5.80
N THR A 41 -6.79 -2.03 6.01
CA THR A 41 -7.18 -1.42 7.29
C THR A 41 -8.63 -1.76 7.64
N LEU A 42 -9.54 -1.67 6.67
CA LEU A 42 -10.94 -2.04 6.87
C LEU A 42 -11.10 -3.53 7.22
N HIS A 43 -10.42 -4.43 6.50
CA HIS A 43 -10.44 -5.86 6.82
C HIS A 43 -9.90 -6.17 8.22
N ARG A 44 -8.84 -5.48 8.67
CA ARG A 44 -8.33 -5.63 10.05
C ARG A 44 -9.33 -5.18 11.10
N ARG A 45 -10.12 -4.13 10.84
CA ARG A 45 -11.20 -3.69 11.74
C ARG A 45 -12.34 -4.70 11.84
N VAL A 46 -12.67 -5.36 10.72
CA VAL A 46 -13.63 -6.49 10.71
C VAL A 46 -13.06 -7.68 11.47
N ALA A 47 -11.82 -8.07 11.20
CA ALA A 47 -11.15 -9.15 11.92
C ALA A 47 -11.12 -8.89 13.44
N ALA A 48 -10.89 -7.64 13.86
CA ALA A 48 -10.95 -7.25 15.27
C ALA A 48 -12.36 -7.34 15.86
N HIS A 49 -13.39 -6.98 15.10
CA HIS A 49 -14.78 -7.17 15.53
C HIS A 49 -15.12 -8.66 15.71
N LEU A 50 -14.53 -9.54 14.90
CA LEU A 50 -14.67 -11.00 15.01
C LEU A 50 -13.76 -11.64 16.08
N GLY A 51 -12.91 -10.85 16.76
CA GLY A 51 -11.96 -11.36 17.76
C GLY A 51 -10.72 -12.06 17.18
N ILE A 52 -10.44 -11.89 15.89
CA ILE A 52 -9.34 -12.55 15.16
C ILE A 52 -8.07 -11.69 15.13
N ASP A 53 -8.19 -10.36 15.10
CA ASP A 53 -7.08 -9.39 15.15
C ASP A 53 -7.23 -8.47 16.37
N ALA A 54 -6.12 -7.92 16.87
CA ALA A 54 -6.12 -6.93 17.95
C ALA A 54 -6.17 -5.48 17.44
N TYR A 55 -6.68 -5.27 16.22
CA TYR A 55 -6.69 -3.95 15.59
C TYR A 55 -7.60 -2.97 16.34
N PRO A 56 -7.18 -1.72 16.57
CA PRO A 56 -7.98 -0.74 17.28
C PRO A 56 -9.25 -0.37 16.47
N HIS A 57 -10.27 0.07 17.21
CA HIS A 57 -11.56 0.54 16.65
C HIS A 57 -12.25 -0.52 15.76
N PRO A 58 -12.60 -1.70 16.31
CA PRO A 58 -13.28 -2.76 15.56
C PRO A 58 -14.57 -2.24 14.90
N LEU A 59 -14.93 -2.77 13.74
CA LEU A 59 -16.17 -2.44 13.03
C LEU A 59 -16.88 -3.70 12.52
N PRO A 60 -18.22 -3.78 12.63
CA PRO A 60 -18.99 -4.87 12.04
C PRO A 60 -18.96 -4.80 10.51
N LEU A 61 -19.16 -5.95 9.86
CA LEU A 61 -19.15 -6.07 8.40
C LEU A 61 -20.17 -5.13 7.74
N THR A 62 -21.36 -4.97 8.32
CA THR A 62 -22.43 -4.10 7.80
C THR A 62 -22.01 -2.64 7.65
N GLU A 63 -21.21 -2.12 8.58
CA GLU A 63 -20.68 -0.75 8.53
C GLU A 63 -19.48 -0.61 7.60
N VAL A 64 -18.73 -1.71 7.40
CA VAL A 64 -17.53 -1.73 6.55
C VAL A 64 -17.86 -1.91 5.07
N THR A 65 -18.93 -2.64 4.72
CA THR A 65 -19.35 -2.87 3.33
C THR A 65 -19.41 -1.60 2.47
N PRO A 66 -20.10 -0.51 2.86
CA PRO A 66 -20.10 0.71 2.05
C PRO A 66 -18.71 1.37 1.93
N LEU A 67 -17.86 1.23 2.94
CA LEU A 67 -16.49 1.75 2.91
C LEU A 67 -15.57 0.94 2.00
N LEU A 68 -15.80 -0.37 1.90
CA LEU A 68 -15.10 -1.25 0.97
C LEU A 68 -15.51 -0.99 -0.48
N ALA A 69 -16.79 -0.72 -0.73
CA ALA A 69 -17.28 -0.32 -2.04
C ALA A 69 -16.59 0.98 -2.52
N ASP A 70 -16.59 2.03 -1.68
CA ASP A 70 -15.88 3.28 -1.96
C ASP A 70 -14.36 3.08 -2.17
N ALA A 71 -13.73 2.21 -1.36
CA ALA A 71 -12.33 1.86 -1.55
C ALA A 71 -12.07 1.12 -2.87
N ALA A 72 -13.00 0.28 -3.32
CA ALA A 72 -12.91 -0.44 -4.59
C ALA A 72 -13.03 0.51 -5.79
N ASP A 73 -13.95 1.47 -5.75
CA ASP A 73 -14.10 2.51 -6.78
C ASP A 73 -12.83 3.36 -6.87
N THR A 74 -12.32 3.81 -5.72
CA THR A 74 -11.06 4.56 -5.64
C THR A 74 -9.89 3.74 -6.20
N ARG A 75 -9.81 2.45 -5.86
CA ARG A 75 -8.78 1.53 -6.38
C ARG A 75 -8.87 1.39 -7.90
N SER A 76 -10.08 1.31 -8.45
CA SER A 76 -10.27 1.24 -9.91
C SER A 76 -9.70 2.48 -10.59
N ALA A 77 -10.04 3.69 -10.11
CA ALA A 77 -9.53 4.93 -10.67
C ALA A 77 -8.00 5.06 -10.53
N ALA A 78 -7.45 4.75 -9.35
CA ALA A 78 -6.00 4.76 -9.13
C ALA A 78 -5.27 3.71 -9.97
N GLY A 79 -5.92 2.57 -10.22
CA GLY A 79 -5.41 1.50 -11.08
C GLY A 79 -5.17 1.96 -12.51
N GLU A 80 -6.05 2.77 -13.08
CA GLU A 80 -5.86 3.34 -14.42
C GLU A 80 -4.61 4.22 -14.48
N GLY A 81 -4.39 5.08 -13.46
CA GLY A 81 -3.17 5.89 -13.36
C GLY A 81 -1.90 5.03 -13.30
N LEU A 82 -1.95 3.96 -12.51
CA LEU A 82 -0.87 2.98 -12.41
C LEU A 82 -0.60 2.28 -13.75
N LEU A 83 -1.63 1.88 -14.51
CA LEU A 83 -1.46 1.21 -15.81
C LEU A 83 -0.87 2.14 -16.87
N MET A 84 -1.27 3.42 -16.87
CA MET A 84 -0.80 4.40 -17.87
C MET A 84 0.63 4.86 -17.62
N LEU A 85 1.05 4.99 -16.36
CA LEU A 85 2.32 5.61 -15.97
C LEU A 85 3.33 4.61 -15.40
N GLY A 86 2.88 3.41 -15.03
CA GLY A 86 3.69 2.39 -14.41
C GLY A 86 4.60 1.65 -15.36
N SER A 87 5.80 1.31 -14.88
CA SER A 87 6.59 0.32 -15.58
C SER A 87 5.98 -1.08 -15.41
N PRO A 88 6.21 -2.01 -16.36
CA PRO A 88 5.63 -3.34 -16.30
C PRO A 88 5.92 -4.08 -14.99
N GLU A 89 7.13 -3.95 -14.43
CA GLU A 89 7.49 -4.60 -13.16
C GLU A 89 6.67 -4.04 -11.98
N VAL A 90 6.47 -2.72 -11.93
CA VAL A 90 5.69 -2.07 -10.87
C VAL A 90 4.22 -2.47 -10.98
N VAL A 91 3.66 -2.51 -12.19
CA VAL A 91 2.28 -2.95 -12.43
C VAL A 91 2.08 -4.41 -12.01
N GLU A 92 2.98 -5.31 -12.38
CA GLU A 92 2.88 -6.73 -12.05
C GLU A 92 2.95 -6.97 -10.54
N THR A 93 3.89 -6.31 -9.86
CA THR A 93 4.00 -6.43 -8.40
C THR A 93 2.84 -5.78 -7.65
N ALA A 94 2.25 -4.71 -8.20
CA ALA A 94 1.03 -4.11 -7.68
C ALA A 94 -0.17 -5.07 -7.79
N HIS A 95 -0.32 -5.73 -8.93
CA HIS A 95 -1.36 -6.73 -9.16
C HIS A 95 -1.21 -7.91 -8.18
N GLY A 96 0.02 -8.43 -8.02
CA GLY A 96 0.30 -9.46 -7.02
C GLY A 96 -0.06 -9.02 -5.60
N TRP A 97 0.18 -7.75 -5.23
CA TRP A 97 -0.27 -7.23 -3.95
C TRP A 97 -1.81 -7.16 -3.85
N ALA A 98 -2.49 -6.66 -4.87
CA ALA A 98 -3.95 -6.60 -4.90
C ALA A 98 -4.60 -7.99 -4.74
N LEU A 99 -4.06 -9.02 -5.38
CA LEU A 99 -4.53 -10.40 -5.24
C LEU A 99 -4.42 -10.88 -3.79
N THR A 100 -3.28 -10.65 -3.11
CA THR A 100 -3.15 -11.04 -1.70
C THR A 100 -4.13 -10.30 -0.78
N VAL A 101 -4.54 -9.07 -1.14
CA VAL A 101 -5.57 -8.31 -0.40
C VAL A 101 -6.97 -8.91 -0.65
N MET A 102 -7.27 -9.37 -1.86
CA MET A 102 -8.53 -10.09 -2.15
C MET A 102 -8.59 -11.44 -1.42
N GLU A 103 -7.46 -12.12 -1.28
CA GLU A 103 -7.38 -13.35 -0.47
C GLU A 103 -7.62 -13.08 1.02
N VAL A 104 -7.21 -11.93 1.55
CA VAL A 104 -7.54 -11.50 2.93
C VAL A 104 -9.05 -11.35 3.10
N GLU A 105 -9.72 -10.73 2.13
CA GLU A 105 -11.19 -10.60 2.13
C GLU A 105 -11.88 -11.97 2.07
N HIS A 106 -11.43 -12.84 1.16
CA HIS A 106 -11.99 -14.18 1.02
C HIS A 106 -11.83 -15.00 2.31
N LEU A 107 -10.66 -14.90 2.97
CA LEU A 107 -10.40 -15.58 4.23
C LEU A 107 -11.37 -15.15 5.33
N LEU A 108 -11.68 -13.85 5.44
CA LEU A 108 -12.64 -13.35 6.45
C LEU A 108 -14.05 -13.90 6.28
N HIS A 109 -14.45 -14.19 5.05
CA HIS A 109 -15.76 -14.78 4.75
C HIS A 109 -15.75 -16.32 4.85
N SER A 110 -14.58 -16.93 5.08
CA SER A 110 -14.44 -18.37 5.16
C SER A 110 -14.65 -18.88 6.59
N PRO A 111 -15.37 -19.99 6.79
CA PRO A 111 -15.64 -20.56 8.12
C PRO A 111 -14.38 -21.05 8.86
N GLY A 112 -13.21 -21.10 8.20
CA GLY A 112 -11.92 -21.50 8.76
C GLY A 112 -10.98 -20.32 9.11
N CYS A 113 -11.49 -19.09 9.20
CA CYS A 113 -10.68 -17.95 9.61
C CYS A 113 -10.33 -18.07 11.11
N THR A 114 -9.06 -18.34 11.40
CA THR A 114 -8.49 -18.39 12.75
C THR A 114 -7.43 -17.32 12.89
N ALA A 115 -6.99 -17.03 14.11
CA ALA A 115 -5.91 -16.08 14.35
C ALA A 115 -4.61 -16.46 13.59
N ASP A 116 -4.32 -17.76 13.49
CA ASP A 116 -3.14 -18.26 12.79
C ASP A 116 -3.25 -18.09 11.26
N THR A 117 -4.36 -18.54 10.66
CA THR A 117 -4.56 -18.39 9.21
C THR A 117 -4.63 -16.93 8.80
N TRP A 118 -5.21 -16.08 9.65
CA TRP A 118 -5.22 -14.63 9.50
C TRP A 118 -3.80 -14.03 9.55
N SER A 119 -3.01 -14.40 10.56
CA SER A 119 -1.63 -13.93 10.71
C SER A 119 -0.76 -14.28 9.50
N ASP A 120 -0.87 -15.53 9.02
CA ASP A 120 -0.17 -16.02 7.84
C ASP A 120 -0.57 -15.25 6.59
N GLN A 121 -1.86 -15.04 6.37
CA GLN A 121 -2.36 -14.30 5.21
C GLN A 121 -1.93 -12.83 5.25
N MET A 122 -1.96 -12.19 6.42
CA MET A 122 -1.40 -10.86 6.62
C MET A 122 0.12 -10.83 6.39
N GLY A 123 0.83 -11.92 6.68
CA GLY A 123 2.24 -12.12 6.33
C GLY A 123 2.49 -12.07 4.83
N LYS A 124 1.71 -12.83 4.04
CA LYS A 124 1.78 -12.84 2.57
C LYS A 124 1.48 -11.47 1.98
N GLN A 125 0.42 -10.81 2.47
CA GLN A 125 0.06 -9.46 2.05
C GLN A 125 1.18 -8.45 2.30
N ARG A 126 1.86 -8.52 3.45
CA ARG A 126 3.01 -7.65 3.76
C ARG A 126 4.20 -7.93 2.84
N ALA A 127 4.48 -9.19 2.54
CA ALA A 127 5.55 -9.57 1.62
C ALA A 127 5.26 -9.09 0.18
N ALA A 128 4.02 -9.18 -0.28
CA ALA A 128 3.63 -8.66 -1.59
C ALA A 128 3.76 -7.12 -1.66
N ARG A 129 3.37 -6.40 -0.60
CA ARG A 129 3.62 -4.96 -0.48
C ARG A 129 5.11 -4.61 -0.58
N GLU A 130 5.97 -5.39 0.09
CA GLU A 130 7.42 -5.18 0.06
C GLU A 130 8.00 -5.38 -1.34
N LYS A 131 7.51 -6.37 -2.10
CA LYS A 131 7.87 -6.55 -3.52
C LYS A 131 7.47 -5.34 -4.36
N TYR A 132 6.24 -4.84 -4.17
CA TYR A 132 5.76 -3.64 -4.87
C TYR A 132 6.63 -2.41 -4.58
N TYR A 133 6.96 -2.15 -3.32
CA TYR A 133 7.83 -1.03 -2.95
C TYR A 133 9.26 -1.20 -3.46
N THR A 134 9.76 -2.44 -3.52
CA THR A 134 11.07 -2.73 -4.11
C THR A 134 11.09 -2.44 -5.61
N ALA A 135 10.03 -2.80 -6.34
CA ALA A 135 9.88 -2.50 -7.76
C ALA A 135 9.84 -0.98 -8.01
N ILE A 136 9.06 -0.22 -7.23
CA ILE A 136 9.01 1.24 -7.33
C ILE A 136 10.40 1.85 -7.12
N ARG A 137 11.13 1.40 -6.10
CA ARG A 137 12.46 1.95 -5.82
C ARG A 137 13.45 1.65 -6.93
N ARG A 138 13.38 0.46 -7.54
CA ARG A 138 14.19 0.13 -8.71
C ARG A 138 13.82 1.02 -9.90
N ASP A 139 12.53 1.18 -10.17
CA ASP A 139 12.03 1.99 -11.27
C ASP A 139 12.46 3.46 -11.18
N MET A 140 12.51 3.98 -9.94
CA MET A 140 12.94 5.35 -9.64
C MET A 140 14.45 5.48 -9.33
N GLU A 141 15.25 4.44 -9.56
CA GLU A 141 16.69 4.40 -9.30
C GLU A 141 17.08 4.79 -7.85
N LEU A 142 16.21 4.44 -6.90
CA LEU A 142 16.42 4.68 -5.46
C LEU A 142 17.21 3.53 -4.83
N PRO A 143 18.06 3.79 -3.82
CA PRO A 143 18.77 2.75 -3.08
C PRO A 143 17.79 1.79 -2.38
N PRO A 144 18.21 0.63 -1.85
CA PRO A 144 17.33 -0.23 -1.05
C PRO A 144 16.59 0.54 0.06
N GLY A 145 15.33 0.19 0.28
CA GLY A 145 14.44 0.90 1.22
C GLY A 145 14.39 0.27 2.61
N HIS A 146 13.80 1.00 3.55
CA HIS A 146 13.42 0.44 4.85
C HIS A 146 12.17 -0.44 4.69
N SER A 147 12.09 -1.54 5.45
CA SER A 147 10.96 -2.47 5.41
C SER A 147 9.63 -1.87 5.90
N GLY A 148 9.67 -0.71 6.56
CA GLY A 148 8.51 -0.05 7.16
C GLY A 148 7.92 -0.83 8.34
N ARG A 149 8.65 -1.82 8.87
CA ARG A 149 8.29 -2.56 10.09
C ARG A 149 8.75 -1.76 11.30
N TRP A 150 7.95 -0.76 11.66
CA TRP A 150 8.12 -0.02 12.89
C TRP A 150 7.88 -0.96 14.07
N GLN A 151 8.90 -1.12 14.92
CA GLN A 151 8.72 -1.82 16.19
C GLN A 151 7.92 -0.90 17.11
N VAL A 152 6.70 -1.32 17.48
CA VAL A 152 5.94 -0.63 18.52
C VAL A 152 6.49 -1.12 19.86
N PRO A 153 7.02 -0.22 20.72
CA PRO A 153 7.45 -0.62 22.05
C PRO A 153 6.30 -1.29 22.80
N PRO A 154 6.55 -2.35 23.60
CA PRO A 154 5.48 -2.96 24.39
C PRO A 154 4.84 -1.92 25.29
N ALA A 155 3.50 -1.92 25.38
CA ALA A 155 2.77 -1.02 26.25
C ALA A 155 3.23 -1.24 27.70
N GLN A 156 3.76 -0.20 28.33
CA GLN A 156 4.22 -0.28 29.72
C GLN A 156 2.98 -0.45 30.61
N PRO A 157 2.91 -1.48 31.48
CA PRO A 157 1.75 -1.68 32.34
C PRO A 157 1.53 -0.44 33.19
N ALA A 158 0.26 -0.01 33.28
CA ALA A 158 -0.13 1.11 34.11
C ALA A 158 0.38 0.87 35.54
N ARG A 159 1.19 1.80 36.07
CA ARG A 159 1.63 1.75 37.46
C ARG A 159 0.39 1.89 38.33
N VAL A 160 -0.08 0.77 38.88
CA VAL A 160 -1.08 0.78 39.95
C VAL A 160 -0.40 1.46 41.13
N THR A 161 -0.77 2.71 41.37
CA THR A 161 -0.41 3.45 42.58
C THR A 161 -1.28 2.86 43.67
N THR A 162 -0.68 2.04 44.52
CA THR A 162 -1.30 1.60 45.77
C THR A 162 -1.11 2.76 46.76
N GLU A 163 -2.20 3.45 47.07
CA GLU A 163 -2.32 4.25 48.31
C GLU A 163 -2.88 3.37 49.43
#